data_AF-A0A1C3XI80-F1
#
_entry.id   AF-A0A1C3XI80-F1
#
_cell.length_a   1.000
_cell.length_b   1.000
_cell.length_c   1.000
_cell.angle_alpha   90.00
_cell.angle_beta   90.00
_cell.angle_gamma   90.00
#
_symmetry.space_group_name_H-M   'P 1'
#
loop_
_entity.id
_entity.type
_entity.pdbx_description
1 polymer ?
#
loop_
_entity_poly.entity_id
_entity_poly.type
_entity_poly.pdbx_seq_one_letter_code
_entity_poly.pdbx_strand_id
1 'polypeptide(L)'
;MARGDLSDEEWRVVEPLLPTERGRKSRPSHDNRRFFNGMLHVLRVGCPWRDMHERYGKWNSVYVRFRRWAEQGVWDALLETLVELGLTDDW
;
A
#
# COMPACT_ATOMS: atom_id res chain seq x y z
N MET A 1 5.92 -13.42 -5.34
CA MET A 1 5.00 -12.35 -5.80
C MET A 1 3.72 -13.01 -6.26
N ALA A 2 2.57 -12.54 -5.79
CA ALA A 2 1.27 -13.03 -6.21
C ALA A 2 0.71 -12.20 -7.38
N ARG A 3 -0.25 -12.73 -8.13
CA ARG A 3 -0.94 -11.99 -9.20
C ARG A 3 -1.55 -10.71 -8.63
N GLY A 4 -1.09 -9.55 -9.13
CA GLY A 4 -1.52 -8.23 -8.69
C GLY A 4 -0.63 -7.55 -7.63
N ASP A 5 0.43 -8.20 -7.17
CA ASP A 5 1.49 -7.49 -6.42
C ASP A 5 2.27 -6.59 -7.36
N LEU A 6 2.78 -5.47 -6.84
CA LEU A 6 3.72 -4.64 -7.57
C LEU A 6 5.00 -5.42 -7.89
N SER A 7 5.44 -5.31 -9.15
CA SER A 7 6.78 -5.67 -9.59
C SER A 7 7.84 -4.85 -8.84
N ASP A 8 9.09 -5.27 -8.96
CA ASP A 8 10.20 -4.51 -8.36
C ASP A 8 10.37 -3.12 -9.01
N GLU A 9 10.00 -2.99 -10.29
CA GLU A 9 10.08 -1.73 -11.01
C GLU A 9 9.01 -0.74 -10.55
N GLU A 10 7.74 -1.17 -10.51
CA GLU A 10 6.64 -0.35 -9.97
C GLU A 10 6.90 0.01 -8.50
N TRP A 11 7.44 -0.93 -7.72
CA TRP A 11 7.78 -0.67 -6.32
C TRP A 11 8.81 0.44 -6.15
N ARG A 12 9.81 0.54 -7.03
CA ARG A 12 10.81 1.64 -6.97
C ARG A 12 10.21 3.02 -7.20
N VAL A 13 9.10 3.10 -7.93
CA VAL A 13 8.35 4.36 -8.12
C VAL A 13 7.55 4.71 -6.86
N VAL A 14 6.89 3.70 -6.27
CA VAL A 14 5.99 3.89 -5.11
C VAL A 14 6.73 4.10 -3.79
N GLU A 15 7.77 3.31 -3.52
CA GLU A 15 8.51 3.31 -2.25
C GLU A 15 8.91 4.70 -1.73
N PRO A 16 9.52 5.60 -2.54
CA PRO A 16 9.97 6.90 -2.05
C PRO A 16 8.83 7.85 -1.67
N LEU A 17 7.61 7.58 -2.13
CA LEU A 17 6.41 8.38 -1.84
C LEU A 17 5.73 7.97 -0.53
N LEU A 18 6.13 6.83 0.03
CA LEU A 18 5.54 6.31 1.25
C LEU A 18 6.24 6.89 2.49
N PRO A 19 5.49 7.22 3.55
CA PRO A 19 6.10 7.70 4.77
C PRO A 19 7.01 6.63 5.37
N THR A 20 8.12 7.07 5.96
CA THR A 20 8.95 6.17 6.77
C THR A 20 8.14 5.70 7.98
N GLU A 21 7.73 4.44 7.96
CA GLU A 21 7.03 3.85 9.09
C GLU A 21 8.04 3.52 10.20
N ARG A 22 8.06 4.33 11.27
CA ARG A 22 8.83 4.01 12.47
C ARG A 22 7.97 3.17 13.41
N GLY A 23 8.37 1.92 13.60
CA GLY A 23 7.78 1.05 14.61
C GLY A 23 8.03 1.57 16.03
N ARG A 24 7.29 1.03 17.00
CA ARG A 24 7.66 1.18 18.42
C ARG A 24 8.70 0.12 18.78
N LYS A 25 9.48 0.34 19.84
CA LYS A 25 10.53 -0.60 20.31
C LYS A 25 10.06 -2.07 20.37
N SER A 26 8.82 -2.31 20.81
CA SER A 26 8.22 -3.65 20.91
C SER A 26 7.28 -4.02 19.76
N ARG A 27 7.15 -3.16 18.74
CA ARG A 27 6.31 -3.36 17.56
C ARG A 27 7.00 -2.70 16.35
N PRO A 28 8.06 -3.33 15.83
CA PRO A 28 8.80 -2.80 14.68
C PRO A 28 7.86 -2.59 13.49
N SER A 29 8.20 -1.63 12.64
CA SER A 29 7.42 -1.43 11.43
C SER A 29 7.58 -2.65 10.54
N HIS A 30 6.46 -3.18 10.09
CA HIS A 30 6.44 -4.25 9.11
C HIS A 30 6.63 -3.67 7.71
N ASP A 31 7.20 -4.50 6.83
CA ASP A 31 7.45 -4.28 5.41
C ASP A 31 6.31 -3.47 4.72
N ASN A 32 6.66 -2.25 4.28
CA ASN A 32 5.75 -1.34 3.59
C ASN A 32 5.22 -1.97 2.29
N ARG A 33 6.06 -2.70 1.55
CA ARG A 33 5.67 -3.33 0.30
C ARG A 33 4.59 -4.38 0.51
N ARG A 34 4.76 -5.22 1.53
CA ARG A 34 3.77 -6.24 1.87
C ARG A 34 2.42 -5.62 2.26
N PHE A 35 2.44 -4.56 3.07
CA PHE A 35 1.21 -3.87 3.48
C PHE A 35 0.54 -3.17 2.30
N PHE A 36 1.32 -2.50 1.46
CA PHE A 36 0.81 -1.81 0.28
C PHE A 36 0.18 -2.79 -0.71
N ASN A 37 0.84 -3.90 -1.00
CA ASN A 37 0.26 -4.97 -1.84
C ASN A 37 -1.04 -5.54 -1.23
N GLY A 38 -1.14 -5.62 0.10
CA GLY A 38 -2.38 -6.00 0.78
C GLY A 38 -3.52 -5.00 0.58
N MET A 39 -3.22 -3.70 0.65
CA MET A 39 -4.18 -2.64 0.34
C MET A 39 -4.61 -2.71 -1.13
N LEU A 40 -3.66 -2.82 -2.06
CA LEU A 40 -3.94 -2.94 -3.50
C LEU A 40 -4.77 -4.18 -3.83
N HIS A 41 -4.53 -5.30 -3.14
CA HIS A 41 -5.36 -6.49 -3.30
C HIS A 41 -6.82 -6.21 -2.95
N VAL A 42 -7.08 -5.61 -1.79
CA VAL A 42 -8.44 -5.24 -1.35
C VAL A 42 -9.09 -4.28 -2.33
N LEU A 43 -8.37 -3.22 -2.74
CA LEU A 43 -8.88 -2.20 -3.66
C LEU A 43 -9.18 -2.76 -5.06
N ARG A 44 -8.31 -3.63 -5.60
CA ARG A 44 -8.46 -4.22 -6.93
C ARG A 44 -9.55 -5.29 -6.98
N VAL A 45 -9.63 -6.14 -5.96
CA VAL A 45 -10.59 -7.25 -5.90
C VAL A 45 -11.97 -6.76 -5.42
N GLY A 46 -12.02 -5.66 -4.67
CA GLY A 46 -13.26 -5.14 -4.09
C GLY A 46 -13.80 -6.02 -2.96
N CYS A 47 -12.93 -6.72 -2.23
CA CYS A 47 -13.35 -7.59 -1.13
C CYS A 47 -13.39 -6.86 0.22
N PRO A 48 -14.14 -7.36 1.21
CA PRO A 48 -14.02 -6.90 2.59
C PRO A 48 -12.59 -7.08 3.11
N TRP A 49 -12.10 -6.16 3.94
CA TRP A 49 -10.77 -6.26 4.55
C TRP A 49 -10.52 -7.59 5.26
N ARG A 50 -11.55 -8.15 5.91
CA ARG A 50 -11.46 -9.44 6.62
C ARG A 50 -11.19 -10.62 5.68
N ASP A 51 -11.50 -10.48 4.40
CA ASP A 51 -11.34 -11.50 3.37
C ASP A 51 -10.04 -11.29 2.57
N MET A 52 -9.23 -10.28 2.93
CA MET A 52 -7.90 -10.06 2.37
C MET A 52 -7.02 -11.30 2.58
N HIS A 53 -6.31 -11.72 1.54
CA HIS A 53 -5.44 -12.89 1.62
C HIS A 53 -4.38 -12.75 2.74
N GLU A 54 -4.26 -13.79 3.56
CA GLU A 54 -3.41 -13.81 4.76
C GLU A 54 -1.91 -13.55 4.51
N ARG A 55 -1.44 -13.71 3.26
CA ARG A 55 -0.04 -13.49 2.86
C ARG A 55 0.42 -12.05 3.11
N TYR A 56 -0.52 -11.10 3.13
CA TYR A 56 -0.24 -9.70 3.39
C TYR A 56 -0.16 -9.36 4.88
N GLY A 57 -0.52 -10.32 5.74
CA GLY A 57 -0.55 -10.19 7.20
C GLY A 57 -1.96 -9.98 7.73
N LYS A 58 -2.06 -9.56 9.00
CA LYS A 58 -3.35 -9.39 9.67
C LYS A 58 -4.14 -8.23 9.06
N TRP A 59 -5.35 -8.50 8.57
CA TRP A 59 -6.22 -7.51 7.93
C TRP A 59 -6.35 -6.21 8.73
N ASN A 60 -6.50 -6.30 10.06
CA ASN A 60 -6.67 -5.11 10.91
C ASN A 60 -5.42 -4.21 10.91
N SER A 61 -4.23 -4.81 10.81
CA SER A 61 -2.99 -4.02 10.72
C SER A 61 -2.89 -3.30 9.38
N VAL A 62 -3.27 -3.97 8.28
CA VAL A 62 -3.30 -3.37 6.95
C VAL A 62 -4.32 -2.25 6.88
N TYR A 63 -5.54 -2.48 7.37
CA TYR A 63 -6.61 -1.47 7.42
C TYR A 63 -6.22 -0.24 8.27
N VAL A 64 -5.66 -0.43 9.46
CA VAL A 64 -5.22 0.70 10.31
C VAL A 64 -4.15 1.53 9.62
N ARG A 65 -3.21 0.90 8.90
CA ARG A 65 -2.20 1.63 8.13
C ARG A 65 -2.84 2.35 6.93
N PHE A 66 -3.74 1.70 6.20
CA PHE A 66 -4.49 2.31 5.11
C PHE A 66 -5.20 3.59 5.56
N ARG A 67 -5.94 3.51 6.68
CA ARG A 67 -6.66 4.66 7.25
C ARG A 67 -5.69 5.76 7.67
N ARG A 68 -4.60 5.43 8.36
CA ARG A 68 -3.58 6.42 8.76
C ARG A 68 -3.00 7.15 7.54
N TRP A 69 -2.67 6.42 6.47
CA TRP A 69 -2.12 7.01 5.26
C TRP A 69 -3.13 7.91 4.55
N ALA A 70 -4.42 7.56 4.57
CA ALA A 70 -5.48 8.44 4.08
C ALA A 70 -5.60 9.72 4.93
N GLU A 71 -5.59 9.61 6.25
CA GLU A 71 -5.61 10.77 7.15
C GLU A 71 -4.37 11.68 7.00
N GLN A 72 -3.25 11.12 6.52
CA GLN A 72 -2.00 11.85 6.29
C GLN A 72 -1.86 12.40 4.86
N GLY A 73 -2.84 12.17 3.98
CA GLY A 73 -2.79 12.60 2.57
C GLY A 73 -1.78 11.82 1.70
N VAL A 74 -1.29 10.67 2.17
CA VAL A 74 -0.30 9.86 1.43
C VAL A 74 -0.87 9.37 0.10
N TRP A 75 -2.15 8.98 0.08
CA TRP A 75 -2.82 8.52 -1.14
C TRP A 75 -2.99 9.64 -2.17
N ASP A 76 -3.29 10.85 -1.71
CA ASP A 76 -3.44 12.02 -2.59
C ASP A 76 -2.09 12.36 -3.24
N ALA A 77 -1.02 12.43 -2.44
CA ALA A 77 0.34 12.66 -2.95
C ALA A 77 0.81 11.57 -3.93
N LEU A 78 0.48 10.31 -3.66
CA LEU A 78 0.76 9.19 -4.55
C LEU A 78 0.05 9.35 -5.90
N LEU A 79 -1.24 9.66 -5.87
CA LEU A 79 -2.04 9.84 -7.09
C LEU A 79 -1.56 11.04 -7.90
N GLU A 80 -1.30 12.18 -7.26
CA GLU A 80 -0.73 13.37 -7.89
C GLU A 80 0.59 13.06 -8.60
N THR A 81 1.49 12.35 -7.93
CA THR A 81 2.78 11.94 -8.52
C THR A 81 2.59 11.01 -9.72
N LEU A 82 1.65 10.05 -9.65
CA LEU A 82 1.38 9.15 -10.78
C LEU A 82 0.80 9.89 -11.99
N VAL A 83 -0.04 10.91 -11.76
CA VAL A 83 -0.55 11.80 -12.81
C VAL A 83 0.59 12.59 -13.44
N GLU A 84 1.48 13.19 -12.64
CA GLU A 84 2.65 13.93 -13.13
C GLU A 84 3.59 13.07 -13.99
N LEU A 85 3.72 11.79 -13.64
CA LEU A 85 4.52 10.83 -14.40
C LEU A 85 3.81 10.32 -15.68
N GLY A 86 2.56 10.73 -15.94
CA GLY A 86 1.77 10.25 -17.08
C GLY A 86 1.37 8.78 -16.97
N LEU A 87 1.37 8.20 -15.77
CA LEU A 87 1.06 6.78 -15.53
C LEU A 87 -0.44 6.53 -15.30
N THR A 88 -1.28 7.55 -15.44
CA THR A 88 -2.73 7.49 -15.22
C THR A 88 -3.55 7.45 -16.51
N ASP A 89 -2.92 7.61 -17.68
CA ASP A 89 -3.65 7.80 -18.95
C ASP A 89 -4.11 6.48 -19.61
N ASP A 90 -3.72 5.32 -19.05
CA ASP A 90 -3.96 3.99 -19.64
C ASP A 90 -4.96 3.08 -18.86
N TRP A 91 -5.87 3.64 -18.05
CA TRP A 91 -6.82 2.87 -17.22
C TRP A 91 -8.22 2.68 -17.82
#